data_AF-A0A4W6EXJ3-F1
#
_entry.id   AF-A0A4W6EXJ3-F1
#
_cell.length_a   1.000
_cell.length_b   1.000
_cell.length_c   1.000
_cell.angle_alpha   90.00
_cell.angle_beta   90.00
_cell.angle_gamma   90.00
#
_symmetry.space_group_name_H-M   'P 1'
#
loop_
_entity.id
_entity.type
_entity.pdbx_description
1 polymer ?
#
loop_
_entity_poly.entity_id
_entity_poly.type
_entity_poly.pdbx_seq_one_letter_code
_entity_poly.pdbx_strand_id
1 'polypeptide(L)'
;MLPAAAIFHFPWEINSVKEGGSVRTYGRLVCYQPEESRATLSAQHASKEHHVVVHTLFVEPFNPIIGAQYIVLGETENTEGIGVMVRARVLNCVDGVNIALLQKAINEQRSFFRERECKQGKPA
;
A
#
# COMPACT_ATOMS: atom_id res chain seq x y z
N MET A 1 -22.60 -7.64 -3.31
CA MET A 1 -21.21 -8.13 -3.52
C MET A 1 -20.27 -7.20 -2.76
N LEU A 2 -19.32 -7.74 -1.99
CA LEU A 2 -18.35 -6.95 -1.21
C LEU A 2 -17.00 -6.84 -1.96
N PRO A 3 -16.22 -5.76 -1.77
CA PRO A 3 -14.90 -5.64 -2.37
C PRO A 3 -13.96 -6.73 -1.87
N ALA A 4 -12.97 -7.09 -2.68
CA ALA A 4 -11.93 -8.04 -2.30
C ALA A 4 -11.15 -7.54 -1.06
N ALA A 5 -10.65 -8.49 -0.27
CA ALA A 5 -9.82 -8.17 0.89
C ALA A 5 -8.49 -7.58 0.42
N ALA A 6 -8.15 -6.41 0.95
CA ALA A 6 -6.90 -5.73 0.64
C ALA A 6 -5.73 -6.38 1.38
N ILE A 7 -4.87 -7.07 0.63
CA ILE A 7 -3.68 -7.73 1.17
C ILE A 7 -2.61 -6.67 1.44
N PHE A 8 -1.92 -6.78 2.58
CA PHE A 8 -0.81 -5.89 2.88
C PHE A 8 0.38 -6.20 1.97
N HIS A 9 0.84 -5.20 1.21
CA HIS A 9 2.04 -5.20 0.39
C HIS A 9 3.01 -4.15 0.90
N PHE A 10 4.31 -4.49 0.94
CA PHE A 10 5.33 -3.49 1.20
C PHE A 10 5.44 -2.53 0.02
N PRO A 11 5.88 -1.28 0.23
CA PRO A 11 5.90 -0.27 -0.83
C PRO A 11 6.75 -0.67 -2.04
N TRP A 12 7.85 -1.38 -1.80
CA TRP A 12 8.73 -1.92 -2.85
C TRP A 12 8.15 -3.13 -3.60
N GLU A 13 7.03 -3.70 -3.15
CA GLU A 13 6.35 -4.83 -3.81
C GLU A 13 5.23 -4.36 -4.75
N ILE A 14 4.77 -3.11 -4.64
CA ILE A 14 3.57 -2.61 -5.33
C ILE A 14 3.68 -2.71 -6.85
N ASN A 15 4.84 -2.39 -7.41
CA ASN A 15 5.07 -2.46 -8.86
C ASN A 15 4.99 -3.90 -9.43
N SER A 16 5.00 -4.93 -8.57
CA SER A 16 4.85 -6.34 -8.99
C SER A 16 3.40 -6.85 -8.88
N VAL A 17 2.48 -6.04 -8.36
CA VAL A 17 1.07 -6.42 -8.21
C VAL A 17 0.35 -6.22 -9.54
N LYS A 18 -0.46 -7.20 -9.95
CA LYS A 18 -1.28 -7.13 -11.16
C LYS A 18 -2.33 -6.03 -11.04
N GLU A 19 -2.72 -5.46 -12.18
CA GLU A 19 -3.84 -4.52 -12.27
C GLU A 19 -5.15 -5.12 -11.72
N GLY A 20 -5.95 -4.28 -11.07
CA GLY A 20 -7.19 -4.67 -10.39
C GLY A 20 -6.99 -5.36 -9.04
N GLY A 21 -5.74 -5.50 -8.57
CA GLY A 21 -5.43 -6.11 -7.29
C GLY A 21 -5.83 -5.21 -6.12
N SER A 22 -6.54 -5.75 -5.13
CA SER A 22 -6.84 -5.01 -3.90
C SER A 22 -5.65 -5.06 -2.95
N VAL A 23 -5.08 -3.89 -2.66
CA VAL A 23 -3.84 -3.74 -1.90
C VAL A 23 -4.01 -2.82 -0.71
N ARG A 24 -3.20 -3.05 0.31
CA ARG A 24 -2.95 -2.12 1.39
C ARG A 24 -1.46 -1.89 1.52
N THR A 25 -1.03 -0.64 1.56
CA THR A 25 0.39 -0.31 1.73
C THR A 25 0.55 0.96 2.55
N TYR A 26 1.78 1.34 2.85
CA TYR A 26 2.08 2.53 3.62
C TYR A 26 3.15 3.37 2.93
N GLY A 27 3.33 4.60 3.39
CA GLY A 27 4.47 5.41 2.99
C GLY A 27 4.36 6.83 3.49
N ARG A 28 5.47 7.54 3.45
CA ARG A 28 5.55 8.94 3.85
C ARG A 28 5.06 9.80 2.69
N LEU A 29 4.09 10.69 2.94
CA LEU A 29 3.60 11.59 1.90
C LEU A 29 4.69 12.59 1.52
N VAL A 30 5.13 12.58 0.26
CA VAL A 30 6.18 13.49 -0.23
C VAL A 30 5.60 14.64 -1.07
N CYS A 31 4.54 14.38 -1.83
CA CYS A 31 3.82 15.42 -2.58
C CYS A 31 2.35 15.06 -2.77
N TYR A 32 1.54 16.10 -2.97
CA TYR A 32 0.13 15.99 -3.35
C TYR A 32 -0.18 17.06 -4.40
N GLN A 33 -0.85 16.65 -5.47
CA GLN A 33 -1.26 17.46 -6.63
C GLN A 33 -2.78 17.37 -6.73
N PRO A 34 -3.52 18.32 -6.12
CA PRO A 34 -4.97 18.31 -6.09
C PRO A 34 -5.61 18.34 -7.48
N GLU A 35 -4.99 19.02 -8.44
CA GLU A 35 -5.51 19.19 -9.80
C GLU A 35 -5.58 17.87 -10.57
N GLU A 36 -4.73 16.91 -10.18
CA GLU A 36 -4.65 15.58 -10.77
C GLU A 36 -5.17 14.49 -9.82
N SER A 37 -5.73 14.87 -8.66
CA SER A 37 -6.08 13.94 -7.57
C SER A 37 -4.97 12.92 -7.32
N ARG A 38 -3.72 13.38 -7.22
CA ARG A 38 -2.54 12.50 -7.16
C ARG A 38 -1.68 12.79 -5.95
N ALA A 39 -1.39 11.75 -5.17
CA ALA A 39 -0.43 11.78 -4.07
C ALA A 39 0.74 10.83 -4.36
N THR A 40 1.94 11.20 -3.92
CA THR A 40 3.11 10.31 -3.95
C THR A 40 3.55 10.00 -2.53
N LEU A 41 3.62 8.71 -2.22
CA LEU A 41 4.18 8.20 -0.98
C LEU A 41 5.60 7.68 -1.25
N SER A 42 6.52 7.85 -0.30
CA SER A 42 7.86 7.26 -0.35
C SER A 42 8.13 6.32 0.83
N ALA A 43 8.98 5.34 0.60
CA ALA A 43 9.49 4.44 1.62
C ALA A 43 10.94 4.05 1.32
N GLN A 44 11.76 3.97 2.36
CA GLN A 44 13.16 3.58 2.26
C GLN A 44 13.30 2.07 2.50
N HIS A 45 14.00 1.38 1.59
CA HIS A 45 14.33 -0.03 1.72
C HIS A 45 15.67 -0.35 1.05
N ALA A 46 16.56 -1.08 1.75
CA ALA A 46 17.87 -1.49 1.22
C ALA A 46 18.68 -0.32 0.59
N SER A 47 18.67 0.84 1.24
CA SER A 47 19.31 2.09 0.77
C SER A 47 18.76 2.64 -0.56
N LYS A 48 17.56 2.23 -0.96
CA LYS A 48 16.82 2.75 -2.11
C LYS A 48 15.51 3.36 -1.66
N GLU A 49 15.14 4.46 -2.30
CA GLU A 49 13.82 5.04 -2.16
C GLU A 49 12.84 4.39 -3.14
N HIS A 50 11.68 4.00 -2.64
CA HIS A 50 10.58 3.46 -3.43
C HIS A 50 9.40 4.41 -3.34
N HIS A 51 8.82 4.73 -4.50
CA HIS A 51 7.62 5.57 -4.59
C HIS A 51 6.39 4.74 -4.89
N VAL A 52 5.28 5.13 -4.25
CA VAL A 52 3.93 4.61 -4.52
C VAL A 52 3.07 5.79 -4.91
N VAL A 53 2.55 5.77 -6.13
CA VAL A 53 1.63 6.80 -6.62
C VAL A 53 0.20 6.40 -6.24
N VAL A 54 -0.57 7.35 -5.72
CA VAL A 54 -1.91 7.13 -5.19
C VAL A 54 -2.87 8.09 -5.90
N HIS A 55 -3.94 7.54 -6.46
CA HIS A 55 -5.06 8.30 -7.00
C HIS A 55 -6.05 8.56 -5.84
N THR A 56 -6.27 9.83 -5.51
CA THR A 56 -6.99 10.30 -4.32
C THR A 56 -8.44 10.71 -4.57
N LEU A 57 -8.94 10.57 -5.80
CA LEU A 57 -10.26 11.07 -6.23
C LEU A 57 -11.42 10.67 -5.31
N PHE A 58 -11.35 9.49 -4.68
CA PHE A 58 -12.39 8.98 -3.79
C PHE A 58 -12.17 9.24 -2.30
N VAL A 59 -11.03 9.79 -1.93
CA VAL A 59 -10.67 10.10 -0.54
C VAL A 59 -10.53 11.62 -0.32
N GLU A 60 -10.91 12.41 -1.31
CA GLU A 60 -11.02 13.86 -1.22
C GLU A 60 -12.38 14.29 -0.65
N PRO A 61 -12.44 15.37 0.15
CA PRO A 61 -11.30 16.15 0.65
C PRO A 61 -10.58 15.44 1.81
N PHE A 62 -9.26 15.58 1.88
CA PHE A 62 -8.46 15.21 3.05
C PHE A 62 -7.42 16.29 3.35
N ASN A 63 -6.80 16.26 4.53
CA ASN A 63 -5.74 17.19 4.90
C ASN A 63 -4.36 16.59 4.58
N PRO A 64 -3.67 17.04 3.51
CA PRO A 64 -2.39 16.47 3.08
C PRO A 64 -1.22 16.97 3.95
N ILE A 65 -0.90 16.23 5.00
CA ILE A 65 0.28 16.52 5.85
C ILE A 65 1.53 15.95 5.20
N ILE A 66 2.31 16.79 4.52
CA ILE A 66 3.59 16.40 3.91
C ILE A 66 4.57 15.95 5.00
N GLY A 67 5.26 14.84 4.75
CA GLY A 67 6.17 14.21 5.70
C GLY A 67 5.50 13.30 6.73
N ALA A 68 4.17 13.28 6.85
CA ALA A 68 3.50 12.31 7.71
C ALA A 68 3.45 10.91 7.06
N GLN A 69 3.32 9.88 7.90
CA GLN A 69 3.09 8.50 7.43
C GLN A 69 1.62 8.30 7.07
N TYR A 70 1.37 7.60 5.97
CA TYR A 70 0.03 7.23 5.52
C TYR A 70 -0.08 5.74 5.31
N ILE A 71 -1.29 5.20 5.53
CA ILE A 71 -1.70 3.89 5.03
C ILE A 71 -2.78 4.10 3.98
N VAL A 72 -2.58 3.50 2.82
CA VAL A 72 -3.54 3.49 1.72
C VAL A 72 -4.10 2.09 1.55
N LEU A 73 -5.41 2.02 1.28
CA LEU A 73 -6.10 0.82 0.85
C LEU A 73 -6.85 1.14 -0.43
N GLY A 74 -6.70 0.29 -1.44
CA GLY A 74 -7.24 0.57 -2.76
C GLY A 74 -7.02 -0.55 -3.76
N GLU A 75 -7.26 -0.23 -5.02
CA GLU A 75 -7.05 -1.09 -6.17
C GLU A 75 -5.83 -0.62 -6.96
N THR A 76 -5.05 -1.54 -7.51
CA THR A 76 -3.98 -1.19 -8.44
C THR A 76 -4.56 -0.88 -9.82
N GLU A 77 -4.12 0.22 -10.41
CA GLU A 77 -4.46 0.66 -11.77
C GLU A 77 -3.16 0.90 -12.52
N ASN A 78 -3.09 0.54 -13.80
CA ASN A 78 -1.90 0.82 -14.60
C ASN A 78 -2.13 2.09 -15.43
N THR A 79 -1.30 3.10 -15.22
CA THR A 79 -1.40 4.36 -15.95
C THR A 79 -0.20 4.52 -16.87
N GLU A 80 -0.46 4.75 -18.16
CA GLU A 80 0.58 4.96 -19.16
C GLU A 80 1.55 6.07 -18.72
N GLY A 81 2.86 5.79 -18.76
CA GLY A 81 3.92 6.72 -18.38
C GLY A 81 4.22 6.83 -16.87
N ILE A 82 3.30 6.44 -15.99
CA ILE A 82 3.47 6.50 -14.52
C ILE A 82 3.73 5.10 -13.93
N GLY A 83 3.16 4.06 -14.53
CA GLY A 83 3.22 2.68 -14.05
C GLY A 83 2.08 2.35 -13.10
N VAL A 84 2.36 1.55 -12.07
CA VAL A 84 1.34 1.08 -11.13
C VAL A 84 0.96 2.19 -10.16
N MET A 85 -0.32 2.56 -10.17
CA MET A 85 -0.94 3.51 -9.26
C MET A 85 -1.92 2.78 -8.34
N VAL A 86 -2.11 3.27 -7.11
CA VAL A 86 -3.12 2.75 -6.18
C VAL A 86 -4.30 3.72 -6.14
N ARG A 87 -5.46 3.29 -6.63
CA ARG A 87 -6.71 4.04 -6.47
C ARG A 87 -7.25 3.86 -5.07
N ALA A 88 -7.09 4.90 -4.26
CA ALA A 88 -7.44 4.85 -2.85
C ALA A 88 -8.96 4.76 -2.65
N ARG A 89 -9.39 3.79 -1.86
CA ARG A 89 -10.69 3.79 -1.19
C ARG A 89 -10.60 4.32 0.24
N VAL A 90 -9.42 4.17 0.85
CA VAL A 90 -9.09 4.72 2.17
C VAL A 90 -7.65 5.23 2.12
N LEU A 91 -7.44 6.43 2.64
CA LEU A 91 -6.13 7.04 2.84
C LEU A 91 -6.10 7.70 4.22
N ASN A 92 -5.36 7.11 5.15
CA ASN A 92 -5.32 7.60 6.53
C ASN A 92 -3.93 8.09 6.89
N CYS A 93 -3.86 9.29 7.47
CA CYS A 93 -2.67 9.76 8.17
C CYS A 93 -2.51 8.93 9.46
N VAL A 94 -1.36 8.28 9.59
CA VAL A 94 -1.00 7.42 10.71
C VAL A 94 0.35 7.84 11.29
N ASP A 95 0.56 9.15 11.35
CA ASP A 95 1.79 9.71 11.90
C ASP A 95 2.01 9.26 13.35
N GLY A 96 3.25 8.94 13.69
CA GLY A 96 3.62 8.32 14.97
C GLY A 96 3.49 6.80 15.04
N VAL A 97 2.99 6.12 14.00
CA VAL A 97 3.02 4.64 13.95
C VAL A 97 4.46 4.13 13.87
N ASN A 98 4.77 3.11 14.69
CA ASN A 98 6.03 2.39 14.61
C ASN A 98 6.07 1.49 13.35
N ILE A 99 6.67 2.01 12.28
CA ILE A 99 6.76 1.31 10.98
C ILE A 99 7.53 -0.01 11.09
N ALA A 100 8.58 -0.09 11.92
CA ALA A 100 9.33 -1.32 12.12
C ALA A 100 8.46 -2.43 12.74
N LEU A 101 7.61 -2.07 13.72
CA LEU A 101 6.66 -3.01 14.31
C LEU A 101 5.56 -3.41 13.32
N LEU A 102 5.05 -2.47 12.52
CA LEU A 102 4.08 -2.76 11.46
C LEU A 102 4.67 -3.77 10.45
N GLN A 103 5.90 -3.54 9.99
CA GLN A 103 6.59 -4.46 9.09
C GLN A 103 6.75 -5.85 9.69
N LYS A 104 7.15 -5.93 10.97
CA LYS A 104 7.24 -7.20 11.70
C LYS A 104 5.87 -7.91 11.72
N ALA A 105 4.80 -7.21 12.08
CA ALA A 105 3.46 -7.78 12.13
C ALA A 105 2.99 -8.32 10.77
N ILE A 106 3.29 -7.61 9.67
CA ILE A 106 2.99 -8.07 8.30
C ILE A 106 3.76 -9.37 7.99
N ASN A 107 5.05 -9.44 8.36
CA ASN A 107 5.86 -10.64 8.13
C ASN A 107 5.36 -11.85 8.94
N GLU A 108 4.99 -11.65 10.20
CA GLU A 108 4.43 -12.70 11.06
C GLU A 108 3.07 -13.19 10.56
N GLN A 109 2.22 -12.28 10.07
CA GLN A 109 0.96 -12.67 9.45
C GLN A 109 1.21 -13.55 8.21
N ARG A 110 2.15 -13.15 7.35
CA ARG A 110 2.52 -13.91 6.14
C ARG A 110 3.19 -15.25 6.47
N SER A 111 4.02 -15.35 7.50
CA SER A 111 4.62 -16.63 7.91
C SER A 111 3.54 -17.59 8.41
N PHE A 112 2.62 -17.11 9.26
CA PHE A 112 1.52 -17.91 9.78
C PHE A 112 0.64 -18.51 8.67
N PHE A 113 0.24 -17.71 7.68
CA PHE A 113 -0.55 -18.22 6.55
C PHE A 113 0.21 -19.25 5.71
N ARG A 114 1.50 -19.02 5.43
CA ARG A 114 2.36 -19.98 4.71
C ARG A 114 2.49 -21.31 5.46
N GLU A 115 2.69 -21.27 6.77
CA GLU A 115 2.77 -22.49 7.59
C GLU A 115 1.47 -23.30 7.57
N ARG A 116 0.33 -22.61 7.62
CA ARG A 116 -0.98 -23.25 7.56
C ARG A 116 -1.21 -23.95 6.22
N GLU A 117 -0.87 -23.30 5.11
CA GLU A 117 -0.99 -23.87 3.77
C GLU A 117 -0.09 -25.10 3.59
N CYS A 118 1.16 -25.03 4.05
CA CYS A 118 2.09 -26.17 4.03
C CYS A 118 1.60 -27.36 4.87
N LYS A 119 0.90 -27.13 5.99
CA LYS A 119 0.34 -28.19 6.83
C LYS A 119 -0.91 -28.83 6.23
N GLN A 120 -1.70 -28.09 5.44
CA GLN A 120 -2.88 -28.61 4.74
C GLN A 120 -2.53 -29.39 3.46
N GLY A 121 -1.34 -29.18 2.89
CA GLY A 121 -0.85 -29.89 1.70
C GLY A 121 -0.18 -31.25 1.95
N LYS A 122 -0.14 -31.75 3.20
CA LYS A 122 0.37 -33.10 3.50
C LYS A 122 -0.82 -34.09 3.45
N PRO A 123 -0.89 -35.02 2.49
CA PRO A 123 -1.82 -36.13 2.59
C PRO A 123 -1.43 -36.99 3.81
N ALA A 124 -2.44 -37.45 4.54
CA ALA A 124 -2.31 -38.38 5.66
C ALA A 124 -1.76 -39.73 5.21
#